data_AF-A0A6L9W547-F1
#
_entry.id   AF-A0A6L9W547-F1
#
_cell.length_a   1.000
_cell.length_b   1.000
_cell.length_c   1.000
_cell.angle_alpha   90.00
_cell.angle_beta   90.00
_cell.angle_gamma   90.00
#
_symmetry.space_group_name_H-M   'P 1'
#
loop_
_entity.id
_entity.type
_entity.pdbx_description
1 polymer ?
#
loop_
_entity_poly.entity_id
_entity_poly.type
_entity_poly.pdbx_seq_one_letter_code
_entity_poly.pdbx_strand_id
1 'polypeptide(L)'
;MDHDGERWAEAQRILDGLPSQALEARIRHRVRLSILLGTGLVLLAAGAAFALLAWLGDEPATADDDPRWRTIAGLVLTAGAFVLVIVGGVTQWRANRRLGGLRTPLMVLDRRQQKLLLDELRGVVPLDQAHVGLVRHLAERQTGQRALLLLQLGLLLMFVAQFIGSPSAWRLAMVLVFGAGFGVLALMVLRNERQARRFLAEQPG
;
A
#
# COMPACT_ATOMS: atom_id res chain seq x y z
N MET A 1 -6.19 -9.72 -41.04
CA MET A 1 -6.35 -10.26 -39.68
C MET A 1 -6.25 -9.10 -38.73
N ASP A 2 -7.21 -8.95 -37.84
CA ASP A 2 -7.33 -7.80 -36.96
C ASP A 2 -6.41 -7.97 -35.74
N HIS A 3 -5.27 -7.28 -35.74
CA HIS A 3 -4.26 -7.36 -34.67
C HIS A 3 -4.78 -6.94 -33.30
N ASP A 4 -5.94 -6.29 -33.23
CA ASP A 4 -6.56 -5.93 -31.96
C ASP A 4 -7.26 -7.13 -31.32
N GLY A 5 -7.93 -7.98 -32.10
CA GLY A 5 -8.59 -9.18 -31.60
C GLY A 5 -7.61 -10.22 -31.02
N GLU A 6 -6.42 -10.35 -31.63
CA GLU A 6 -5.37 -11.25 -31.15
C GLU A 6 -4.84 -10.83 -29.77
N ARG A 7 -4.66 -9.51 -29.54
CA ARG A 7 -4.18 -8.96 -28.28
C ARG A 7 -5.17 -9.16 -27.13
N TRP A 8 -6.47 -8.99 -27.39
CA TRP A 8 -7.51 -9.29 -26.39
C TRP A 8 -7.57 -10.77 -26.04
N ALA A 9 -7.50 -11.66 -27.03
CA ALA A 9 -7.53 -13.10 -26.81
C ALA A 9 -6.30 -13.63 -26.07
N GLU A 10 -5.14 -13.01 -26.24
CA GLU A 10 -3.93 -13.32 -25.46
C GLU A 10 -4.06 -12.86 -24.00
N ALA A 11 -4.57 -11.65 -23.77
CA ALA A 11 -4.81 -11.14 -22.42
C ALA A 11 -5.77 -12.03 -21.62
N GLN A 12 -6.82 -12.55 -22.28
CA GLN A 12 -7.78 -13.47 -21.66
C GLN A 12 -7.15 -14.83 -21.33
N ARG A 13 -6.34 -15.41 -22.23
CA ARG A 13 -5.62 -16.67 -21.97
C ARG A 13 -4.66 -16.59 -20.79
N ILE A 14 -4.00 -15.44 -20.59
CA ILE A 14 -3.13 -15.22 -19.41
C ILE A 14 -3.97 -15.18 -18.13
N LEU A 15 -5.17 -14.60 -18.20
CA LEU A 15 -6.09 -14.45 -17.08
C LEU A 15 -6.72 -15.78 -16.67
N ASP A 16 -7.04 -16.65 -17.64
CA ASP A 16 -7.66 -17.96 -17.38
C ASP A 16 -6.69 -18.98 -16.73
N GLY A 17 -5.38 -18.69 -16.71
CA GLY A 17 -4.33 -19.53 -16.09
C GLY A 17 -4.19 -19.41 -14.57
N LEU A 18 -5.29 -19.33 -13.80
CA LEU A 18 -5.26 -19.15 -12.34
C LEU A 18 -4.97 -20.44 -11.52
N PRO A 19 -4.43 -20.32 -10.27
CA PRO A 19 -3.48 -21.27 -9.69
C PRO A 19 -4.04 -22.33 -8.71
N SER A 20 -3.32 -23.45 -8.56
CA SER A 20 -3.64 -24.65 -7.74
C SER A 20 -3.87 -24.39 -6.23
N GLN A 21 -4.89 -25.05 -5.65
CA GLN A 21 -5.30 -25.01 -4.22
C GLN A 21 -4.16 -25.29 -3.21
N ALA A 22 -3.11 -26.00 -3.61
CA ALA A 22 -1.92 -26.27 -2.77
C ALA A 22 -1.13 -25.00 -2.41
N LEU A 23 -1.25 -23.92 -3.20
CA LEU A 23 -0.60 -22.64 -2.94
C LEU A 23 -1.30 -21.86 -1.81
N GLU A 24 -2.63 -21.98 -1.70
CA GLU A 24 -3.48 -21.28 -0.73
C GLU A 24 -3.18 -21.67 0.72
N ALA A 25 -2.91 -22.95 0.97
CA ALA A 25 -2.58 -23.45 2.32
C ALA A 25 -1.23 -22.90 2.83
N ARG A 26 -0.21 -22.82 1.96
CA ARG A 26 1.11 -22.25 2.31
C ARG A 26 1.06 -20.76 2.60
N ILE A 27 0.09 -20.05 2.01
CA ILE A 27 -0.09 -18.61 2.19
C ILE A 27 -0.60 -18.30 3.61
N ARG A 28 -1.57 -19.04 4.15
CA ARG A 28 -2.09 -18.83 5.52
C ARG A 28 -0.99 -18.91 6.59
N HIS A 29 -0.07 -19.85 6.44
CA HIS A 29 1.02 -20.03 7.40
C HIS A 29 2.04 -18.87 7.38
N ARG A 30 2.41 -18.39 6.18
CA ARG A 30 3.29 -17.22 6.06
C ARG A 30 2.60 -15.92 6.49
N VAL A 31 1.26 -15.87 6.39
CA VAL A 31 0.47 -14.73 6.88
C VAL A 31 0.60 -14.56 8.38
N ARG A 32 0.36 -15.63 9.14
CA ARG A 32 0.58 -15.65 10.59
C ARG A 32 2.01 -15.27 10.93
N LEU A 33 3.00 -15.79 10.20
CA LEU A 33 4.40 -15.51 10.48
C LEU A 33 4.76 -14.03 10.28
N SER A 34 4.31 -13.38 9.21
CA SER A 34 4.61 -11.95 9.01
C SER A 34 3.89 -11.07 10.03
N ILE A 35 2.67 -11.44 10.44
CA ILE A 35 1.96 -10.73 11.52
C ILE A 35 2.75 -10.89 12.82
N LEU A 36 3.15 -12.11 13.17
CA LEU A 36 3.96 -12.39 14.36
C LEU A 36 5.30 -11.64 14.33
N LEU A 37 5.97 -11.59 13.19
CA LEU A 37 7.23 -10.83 13.03
C LEU A 37 7.00 -9.33 13.15
N GLY A 38 5.94 -8.80 12.54
CA GLY A 38 5.56 -7.39 12.68
C GLY A 38 5.26 -7.04 14.14
N THR A 39 4.41 -7.84 14.80
CA THR A 39 4.10 -7.69 16.23
C THR A 39 5.34 -7.83 17.11
N GLY A 40 6.20 -8.81 16.84
CA GLY A 40 7.45 -9.01 17.56
C GLY A 40 8.41 -7.83 17.41
N LEU A 41 8.51 -7.25 16.21
CA LEU A 41 9.32 -6.05 15.98
C LEU A 41 8.75 -4.82 16.71
N VAL A 42 7.42 -4.67 16.78
CA VAL A 42 6.77 -3.60 17.57
C VAL A 42 7.14 -3.74 19.04
N LEU A 43 7.02 -4.95 19.58
CA LEU A 43 7.34 -5.25 20.98
C LEU A 43 8.83 -5.03 21.27
N LEU A 44 9.71 -5.38 20.33
CA LEU A 44 11.14 -5.11 20.42
C LEU A 44 11.45 -3.61 20.40
N ALA A 45 10.84 -2.85 19.50
CA ALA A 45 11.02 -1.40 19.42
C ALA A 45 10.50 -0.70 20.68
N ALA A 46 9.34 -1.12 21.20
CA ALA A 46 8.79 -0.62 22.46
C ALA A 46 9.67 -1.01 23.67
N GLY A 47 10.20 -2.23 23.70
CA GLY A 47 11.13 -2.69 24.74
C GLY A 47 12.46 -1.93 24.71
N ALA A 48 13.01 -1.69 23.52
CA ALA A 48 14.22 -0.90 23.34
C ALA A 48 14.00 0.57 23.74
N ALA A 49 12.85 1.16 23.38
CA ALA A 49 12.43 2.48 23.84
C ALA A 49 12.41 2.58 25.37
N PHE A 50 11.79 1.60 26.01
CA PHE A 50 11.65 1.53 27.45
C PHE A 50 13.01 1.36 28.14
N ALA A 51 13.87 0.49 27.60
CA ALA A 51 15.23 0.31 28.11
C ALA A 51 16.07 1.59 27.99
N LEU A 52 15.96 2.31 26.87
CA LEU A 52 16.60 3.63 26.70
C LEU A 52 16.10 4.62 27.75
N LEU A 53 14.78 4.71 27.95
CA LEU A 53 14.19 5.61 28.94
C LEU A 53 14.63 5.29 30.37
N ALA A 54 14.72 4.00 30.72
CA ALA A 54 15.22 3.56 32.02
C ALA A 54 16.69 3.90 32.21
N TRP A 55 17.49 3.88 31.13
CA TRP A 55 18.92 4.21 31.18
C TRP A 55 19.19 5.72 31.25
N LEU A 56 18.41 6.53 30.55
CA LEU A 56 18.49 8.00 30.55
C LEU A 56 17.84 8.67 31.78
N GLY A 57 17.18 7.90 32.65
CA GLY A 57 16.44 8.41 33.81
C GLY A 57 17.31 9.01 34.92
N ASP A 58 18.60 8.70 34.96
CA ASP A 58 19.51 9.08 36.06
C ASP A 58 20.34 10.34 35.82
N GLU A 59 20.24 10.99 34.64
CA GLU A 59 20.97 12.25 34.40
C GLU A 59 20.21 13.47 34.96
N PRO A 60 20.87 14.31 35.79
CA PRO A 60 20.29 15.54 36.31
C PRO A 60 20.04 16.50 35.15
N ALA A 61 18.77 16.88 34.97
CA ALA A 61 18.33 17.72 33.86
C ALA A 61 19.05 19.08 33.91
N THR A 62 19.85 19.37 32.88
CA THR A 62 20.42 20.71 32.71
C THR A 62 19.41 21.62 32.03
N ALA A 63 19.49 22.93 32.28
CA ALA A 63 18.53 23.92 31.77
C ALA A 63 18.54 24.09 30.23
N ASP A 64 19.45 23.41 29.52
CA ASP A 64 19.59 23.37 28.06
C ASP A 64 19.12 22.03 27.46
N ASP A 65 18.50 21.16 28.27
CA ASP A 65 17.98 19.87 27.82
C ASP A 65 16.80 20.07 26.86
N ASP A 66 17.00 19.63 25.62
CA ASP A 66 15.93 19.49 24.64
C ASP A 66 14.76 18.71 25.29
N PRO A 67 13.51 19.18 25.21
CA PRO A 67 12.43 18.64 26.04
C PRO A 67 12.28 17.12 25.86
N ARG A 68 12.42 16.34 26.94
CA ARG A 68 12.37 14.86 26.92
C ARG A 68 11.15 14.29 26.17
N TRP A 69 10.02 15.02 26.18
CA TRP A 69 8.82 14.64 25.43
C TRP A 69 9.02 14.59 23.92
N ARG A 70 9.93 15.41 23.34
CA ARG A 70 10.26 15.39 21.90
C ARG A 70 10.93 14.09 21.51
N THR A 71 11.89 13.64 22.32
CA THR A 71 12.58 12.36 22.11
C THR A 71 11.60 11.20 22.20
N ILE A 72 10.73 11.20 23.20
CA ILE A 72 9.68 10.18 23.37
C ILE A 72 8.72 10.19 22.17
N ALA A 73 8.20 11.35 21.80
CA ALA A 73 7.27 11.49 20.68
C ALA A 73 7.91 11.06 19.35
N GLY A 74 9.14 11.49 19.09
CA GLY A 74 9.89 11.10 17.89
C GLY A 74 10.12 9.60 17.81
N LEU A 75 10.45 8.96 18.93
CA LEU A 75 10.70 7.52 18.98
C LEU A 75 9.41 6.70 18.81
N VAL A 76 8.32 7.10 19.45
CA VAL A 76 6.99 6.47 19.28
C VAL A 76 6.50 6.61 17.84
N LEU A 77 6.63 7.80 17.24
CA LEU A 77 6.25 8.02 15.84
C LEU A 77 7.11 7.21 14.88
N THR A 78 8.42 7.13 15.12
CA THR A 78 9.34 6.33 14.31
C THR A 78 8.99 4.85 14.38
N ALA A 79 8.76 4.31 15.58
CA ALA A 79 8.32 2.94 15.75
C ALA A 79 7.00 2.67 15.02
N GLY A 80 5.99 3.52 15.21
CA GLY A 80 4.70 3.41 14.51
C GLY A 80 4.82 3.49 12.99
N ALA A 81 5.70 4.37 12.49
CA ALA A 81 6.00 4.50 11.07
C ALA A 81 6.58 3.21 10.49
N PHE A 82 7.55 2.60 11.17
CA PHE A 82 8.12 1.31 10.77
C PHE A 82 7.07 0.20 10.68
N VAL A 83 6.15 0.15 11.64
CA VAL A 83 5.04 -0.82 11.63
C VAL A 83 4.18 -0.65 10.39
N LEU A 84 3.80 0.58 10.06
CA LEU A 84 3.00 0.88 8.88
C LEU A 84 3.73 0.55 7.58
N VAL A 85 5.03 0.84 7.49
CA VAL A 85 5.84 0.48 6.31
C VAL A 85 5.91 -1.03 6.14
N ILE A 86 6.14 -1.79 7.21
CA ILE A 86 6.22 -3.26 7.16
C ILE A 86 4.85 -3.86 6.80
N VAL A 87 3.79 -3.45 7.48
CA VAL A 87 2.44 -3.94 7.21
C VAL A 87 2.00 -3.56 5.79
N GLY A 88 2.23 -2.32 5.37
CA GLY A 88 1.97 -1.83 4.01
C GLY A 88 2.78 -2.60 2.96
N GLY A 89 4.07 -2.82 3.20
CA GLY A 89 4.94 -3.57 2.29
C GLY A 89 4.52 -5.03 2.16
N VAL A 90 4.21 -5.70 3.27
CA VAL A 90 3.75 -7.10 3.28
C VAL A 90 2.39 -7.23 2.59
N THR A 91 1.45 -6.32 2.85
CA THR A 91 0.13 -6.32 2.21
C THR A 91 0.24 -6.05 0.71
N GLN A 92 1.06 -5.08 0.30
CA GLN A 92 1.32 -4.77 -1.11
C GLN A 92 2.00 -5.93 -1.84
N TRP A 93 3.01 -6.54 -1.22
CA TRP A 93 3.69 -7.70 -1.78
C TRP A 93 2.73 -8.88 -1.98
N ARG A 94 1.82 -9.10 -1.02
CA ARG A 94 0.77 -10.12 -1.15
C ARG A 94 -0.22 -9.80 -2.26
N ALA A 95 -0.67 -8.56 -2.37
CA ALA A 95 -1.58 -8.14 -3.44
C ALA A 95 -0.94 -8.37 -4.82
N ASN A 96 0.32 -7.93 -5.00
CA ASN A 96 1.07 -8.16 -6.24
C ASN A 96 1.31 -9.64 -6.54
N ARG A 97 1.49 -10.48 -5.51
CA ARG A 97 1.70 -11.91 -5.70
C ARG A 97 0.41 -12.66 -6.03
N ARG A 98 -0.73 -12.27 -5.44
CA ARG A 98 -2.05 -12.83 -5.76
C ARG A 98 -2.46 -12.53 -7.19
N LEU A 99 -2.14 -11.33 -7.67
CA LEU A 99 -2.49 -10.86 -9.02
C LEU A 99 -1.43 -11.21 -10.08
N GLY A 100 -0.52 -12.16 -9.79
CA GLY A 100 0.34 -12.75 -10.83
C GLY A 100 1.62 -11.99 -11.21
N GLY A 101 2.13 -11.08 -10.37
CA GLY A 101 3.47 -10.47 -10.58
C GLY A 101 3.64 -9.72 -11.92
N LEU A 102 4.89 -9.46 -12.34
CA LEU A 102 5.32 -8.62 -13.49
C LEU A 102 4.66 -8.93 -14.85
N ARG A 103 3.85 -10.00 -14.97
CA ARG A 103 3.10 -10.38 -16.17
C ARG A 103 1.62 -10.04 -16.03
N THR A 104 1.32 -8.77 -15.76
CA THR A 104 -0.08 -8.33 -15.79
C THR A 104 -0.61 -8.35 -17.23
N PRO A 105 -1.79 -8.96 -17.49
CA PRO A 105 -2.38 -9.05 -18.84
C PRO A 105 -2.46 -7.69 -19.55
N LEU A 106 -2.61 -6.62 -18.77
CA LEU A 106 -2.65 -5.23 -19.23
C LEU A 106 -1.39 -4.76 -19.95
N MET A 107 -0.22 -5.40 -19.74
CA MET A 107 1.02 -5.01 -20.43
C MET A 107 1.02 -5.33 -21.92
N VAL A 108 0.18 -6.26 -22.37
CA VAL A 108 0.01 -6.60 -23.79
C VAL A 108 -0.90 -5.58 -24.50
N LEU A 109 -1.75 -4.88 -23.73
CA LEU A 109 -2.69 -3.88 -24.24
C LEU A 109 -2.01 -2.53 -24.44
N ASP A 110 -2.39 -1.83 -25.52
CA ASP A 110 -1.95 -0.46 -25.78
C ASP A 110 -2.57 0.54 -24.78
N ARG A 111 -1.97 1.72 -24.62
CA ARG A 111 -2.44 2.78 -23.71
C ARG A 111 -3.90 3.18 -23.98
N ARG A 112 -4.34 3.15 -25.25
CA ARG A 112 -5.73 3.44 -25.62
C ARG A 112 -6.69 2.37 -25.09
N GLN A 113 -6.31 1.10 -25.22
CA GLN A 113 -7.09 -0.05 -24.72
C GLN A 113 -7.13 -0.07 -23.19
N GLN A 114 -6.01 0.23 -22.52
CA GLN A 114 -5.96 0.39 -21.07
C GLN A 114 -6.87 1.53 -20.58
N LYS A 115 -6.89 2.66 -21.30
CA LYS A 115 -7.80 3.76 -20.98
C LYS A 115 -9.26 3.34 -21.16
N LEU A 116 -9.57 2.60 -22.22
CA LEU A 116 -10.92 2.08 -22.48
C LEU A 116 -11.40 1.19 -21.34
N LEU A 117 -10.59 0.25 -20.85
CA LEU A 117 -10.93 -0.58 -19.69
C LEU A 117 -11.16 0.25 -18.41
N LEU A 118 -10.38 1.31 -18.21
CA LEU A 118 -10.59 2.24 -17.10
C LEU A 118 -11.89 3.03 -17.25
N ASP A 119 -12.23 3.43 -18.47
CA ASP A 119 -13.45 4.18 -18.77
C ASP A 119 -14.70 3.27 -18.65
N GLU A 120 -14.61 2.00 -19.06
CA GLU A 120 -15.62 0.96 -18.78
C GLU A 120 -15.80 0.74 -17.27
N LEU A 121 -14.69 0.56 -16.52
CA LEU A 121 -14.73 0.41 -15.06
C LEU A 121 -15.38 1.62 -14.34
N ARG A 122 -15.17 2.82 -14.88
CA ARG A 122 -15.74 4.06 -14.36
C ARG A 122 -17.21 4.25 -14.75
N GLY A 123 -17.75 3.42 -15.64
CA GLY A 123 -19.08 3.57 -16.21
C GLY A 123 -19.21 4.74 -17.19
N VAL A 124 -18.10 5.21 -17.77
CA VAL A 124 -18.10 6.26 -18.82
C VAL A 124 -18.51 5.67 -20.17
N VAL A 125 -18.12 4.43 -20.42
CA VAL A 125 -18.44 3.65 -21.63
C VAL A 125 -19.22 2.41 -21.21
N PRO A 126 -20.23 1.96 -21.99
CA PRO A 126 -20.93 0.71 -21.71
C PRO A 126 -19.96 -0.48 -21.66
N LEU A 127 -20.19 -1.37 -20.70
CA LEU A 127 -19.35 -2.55 -20.46
C LEU A 127 -19.51 -3.58 -21.58
N ASP A 128 -18.43 -3.87 -22.30
CA ASP A 128 -18.39 -4.99 -23.23
C ASP A 128 -18.31 -6.33 -22.47
N GLN A 129 -19.20 -7.26 -22.83
CA GLN A 129 -19.24 -8.62 -22.26
C GLN A 129 -17.93 -9.37 -22.46
N ALA A 130 -17.19 -9.10 -23.55
CA ALA A 130 -15.89 -9.70 -23.80
C ALA A 130 -14.80 -9.20 -22.84
N HIS A 131 -14.94 -8.01 -22.27
CA HIS A 131 -13.93 -7.38 -21.42
C HIS A 131 -14.19 -7.55 -19.92
N VAL A 132 -15.34 -8.08 -19.52
CA VAL A 132 -15.76 -8.18 -18.10
C VAL A 132 -14.69 -8.82 -17.21
N GLY A 133 -14.05 -9.89 -17.67
CA GLY A 133 -12.96 -10.55 -16.92
C GLY A 133 -11.76 -9.63 -16.66
N LEU A 134 -11.34 -8.86 -17.69
CA LEU A 134 -10.23 -7.91 -17.59
C LEU A 134 -10.58 -6.69 -16.74
N VAL A 135 -11.80 -6.17 -16.87
CA VAL A 135 -12.31 -5.06 -16.04
C VAL A 135 -12.42 -5.48 -14.58
N ARG A 136 -12.89 -6.70 -14.31
CA ARG A 136 -12.91 -7.29 -12.96
C ARG A 136 -11.52 -7.42 -12.38
N HIS A 137 -10.57 -7.98 -13.12
CA HIS A 137 -9.18 -8.07 -12.68
C HIS A 137 -8.56 -6.71 -12.39
N LEU A 138 -8.88 -5.69 -13.19
CA LEU A 138 -8.48 -4.30 -12.94
C LEU A 138 -9.10 -3.74 -11.65
N ALA A 139 -10.38 -4.02 -11.39
CA ALA A 139 -11.08 -3.62 -10.17
C ALA A 139 -10.48 -4.29 -8.91
N GLU A 140 -10.17 -5.58 -8.97
CA GLU A 140 -9.48 -6.32 -7.91
C GLU A 140 -8.07 -5.75 -7.65
N ARG A 141 -7.38 -5.33 -8.70
CA ARG A 141 -6.08 -4.65 -8.56
C ARG A 141 -6.19 -3.28 -7.90
N GLN A 142 -7.20 -2.49 -8.27
CA GLN A 142 -7.43 -1.16 -7.66
C GLN A 142 -7.80 -1.25 -6.18
N THR A 143 -8.62 -2.25 -5.79
CA THR A 143 -8.91 -2.48 -4.37
C THR A 143 -7.67 -2.88 -3.57
N GLY A 144 -6.70 -3.57 -4.19
CA GLY A 144 -5.40 -3.87 -3.59
C GLY A 144 -4.49 -2.65 -3.35
N GLN A 145 -4.69 -1.53 -4.07
CA GLN A 145 -3.82 -0.34 -3.98
C GLN A 145 -3.93 0.38 -2.63
N ARG A 146 -4.96 0.12 -1.82
CA ARG A 146 -5.08 0.71 -0.48
C ARG A 146 -3.90 0.36 0.43
N ALA A 147 -3.27 -0.81 0.22
CA ALA A 147 -2.05 -1.20 0.92
C ALA A 147 -0.89 -0.22 0.69
N LEU A 148 -0.80 0.38 -0.50
CA LEU A 148 0.20 1.38 -0.84
C LEU A 148 0.01 2.67 -0.03
N LEU A 149 -1.24 3.02 0.32
CA LEU A 149 -1.50 4.16 1.21
C LEU A 149 -0.96 3.94 2.61
N LEU A 150 -1.02 2.71 3.15
CA LEU A 150 -0.44 2.40 4.46
C LEU A 150 1.07 2.57 4.44
N LEU A 151 1.72 2.10 3.38
CA LEU A 151 3.16 2.27 3.20
C LEU A 151 3.53 3.76 3.11
N GLN A 152 2.84 4.53 2.27
CA GLN A 152 3.09 5.97 2.13
C GLN A 152 2.80 6.75 3.41
N LEU A 153 1.77 6.37 4.16
CA LEU A 153 1.47 6.94 5.47
C LEU A 153 2.61 6.67 6.47
N GLY A 154 3.18 5.47 6.45
CA GLY A 154 4.36 5.14 7.24
C GLY A 154 5.56 6.02 6.89
N LEU A 155 5.85 6.23 5.60
CA LEU A 155 6.91 7.17 5.18
C LEU A 155 6.63 8.60 5.64
N LEU A 156 5.40 9.09 5.48
CA LEU A 156 5.01 10.43 5.94
C LEU A 156 5.26 10.60 7.44
N LEU A 157 4.90 9.59 8.24
CA LEU A 157 5.14 9.60 9.69
C LEU A 157 6.62 9.59 10.04
N MET A 158 7.50 8.94 9.25
CA MET A 158 8.95 9.07 9.44
C MET A 158 9.42 10.51 9.26
N PHE A 159 8.94 11.22 8.23
CA PHE A 159 9.29 12.62 8.01
C PHE A 159 8.79 13.52 9.16
N VAL A 160 7.59 13.25 9.67
CA VAL A 160 7.04 13.96 10.83
C VAL A 160 7.88 13.70 12.08
N ALA A 161 8.27 12.44 12.34
CA ALA A 161 9.14 12.08 13.45
C ALA A 161 10.50 12.79 13.36
N GLN A 162 11.10 12.82 12.17
CA GLN A 162 12.36 13.50 11.92
C GLN A 162 12.24 15.01 12.11
N PHE A 163 11.12 15.63 11.73
CA PHE A 163 10.87 17.05 12.00
C PHE A 163 10.75 17.34 13.51
N ILE A 164 10.07 16.49 14.27
CA ILE A 164 9.93 16.66 15.73
C ILE A 164 11.28 16.51 16.43
N GLY A 165 12.10 15.53 16.01
CA GLY A 165 13.40 15.25 16.63
C GLY A 165 14.48 16.28 16.28
N SER A 166 14.40 16.96 15.14
CA SER A 166 15.22 18.13 14.87
C SER A 166 14.45 19.06 13.93
N PRO A 167 13.79 20.09 14.50
CA PRO A 167 12.99 21.03 13.74
C PRO A 167 13.87 21.85 12.80
N SER A 168 13.54 21.85 11.51
CA SER A 168 14.16 22.74 10.53
C SER A 168 13.15 23.14 9.47
N ALA A 169 13.31 24.34 8.90
CA ALA A 169 12.43 24.85 7.85
C ALA A 169 12.39 23.92 6.63
N TRP A 170 13.53 23.31 6.28
CA TRP A 170 13.64 22.33 5.21
C TRP A 170 12.83 21.06 5.49
N ARG A 171 12.90 20.50 6.71
CA ARG A 171 12.13 19.31 7.09
C ARG A 171 10.64 19.60 7.15
N LEU A 172 10.25 20.79 7.62
CA LEU A 172 8.87 21.24 7.57
C LEU A 172 8.35 21.30 6.13
N ALA A 173 9.14 21.88 5.21
CA ALA A 173 8.80 21.94 3.80
C ALA A 173 8.64 20.52 3.20
N MET A 174 9.53 19.59 3.53
CA MET A 174 9.40 18.18 3.13
C MET A 174 8.09 17.56 3.63
N VAL A 175 7.76 17.71 4.92
CA VAL A 175 6.51 17.19 5.51
C VAL A 175 5.28 17.75 4.79
N LEU A 176 5.27 19.06 4.52
CA LEU A 176 4.15 19.71 3.83
C LEU A 176 3.99 19.22 2.39
N VAL A 177 5.07 19.14 1.63
CA VAL A 177 5.05 18.67 0.23
C VAL A 177 4.64 17.20 0.16
N PHE A 178 5.23 16.34 1.00
CA PHE A 178 4.87 14.92 1.05
C PHE A 178 3.43 14.71 1.54
N GLY A 179 3.01 15.47 2.56
CA GLY A 179 1.65 15.43 3.10
C GLY A 179 0.60 15.84 2.07
N ALA A 180 0.85 16.90 1.31
CA ALA A 180 -0.02 17.33 0.22
C ALA A 180 -0.09 16.27 -0.90
N GLY A 181 1.07 15.76 -1.34
CA GLY A 181 1.13 14.69 -2.34
C GLY A 181 0.41 13.42 -1.88
N PHE A 182 0.58 13.03 -0.61
CA PHE A 182 -0.13 11.91 0.00
C PHE A 182 -1.64 12.15 0.02
N GLY A 183 -2.10 13.35 0.39
CA GLY A 183 -3.52 13.70 0.39
C GLY A 183 -4.16 13.54 -0.99
N VAL A 184 -3.51 14.05 -2.03
CA VAL A 184 -3.96 13.91 -3.43
C VAL A 184 -4.00 12.43 -3.84
N LEU A 185 -2.92 11.69 -3.57
CA LEU A 185 -2.83 10.26 -3.90
C LEU A 185 -3.90 9.45 -3.17
N ALA A 186 -4.09 9.69 -1.87
CA ALA A 186 -5.08 9.03 -1.04
C ALA A 186 -6.50 9.28 -1.56
N LEU A 187 -6.82 10.52 -1.91
CA LEU A 187 -8.11 10.86 -2.51
C LEU A 187 -8.35 10.10 -3.83
N MET A 188 -7.35 10.06 -4.71
CA MET A 188 -7.44 9.33 -5.98
C MET A 188 -7.63 7.82 -5.74
N VAL A 189 -6.83 7.21 -4.86
CA VAL A 189 -6.92 5.77 -4.57
C VAL A 189 -8.27 5.43 -3.93
N LEU A 190 -8.73 6.20 -2.95
CA LEU A 190 -10.03 5.96 -2.31
C LEU A 190 -11.21 6.14 -3.27
N ARG A 191 -11.13 7.12 -4.18
CA ARG A 191 -12.15 7.31 -5.22
C ARG A 191 -12.18 6.11 -6.17
N ASN A 192 -11.03 5.67 -6.66
CA ASN A 192 -10.92 4.52 -7.56
C ASN A 192 -11.37 3.23 -6.86
N GLU A 193 -11.00 3.03 -5.59
CA GLU A 193 -11.43 1.89 -4.79
C GLU A 193 -12.95 1.84 -4.64
N ARG A 194 -13.61 2.97 -4.39
CA ARG A 194 -15.08 3.03 -4.31
C ARG A 194 -15.72 2.64 -5.64
N GLN A 195 -15.18 3.09 -6.77
CA GLN A 195 -15.69 2.72 -8.09
C GLN A 195 -15.49 1.22 -8.37
N ALA A 196 -14.29 0.70 -8.10
CA ALA A 196 -13.99 -0.72 -8.23
C ALA A 196 -14.88 -1.60 -7.36
N ARG A 197 -15.13 -1.22 -6.10
CA ARG A 197 -16.02 -1.96 -5.20
C ARG A 197 -17.47 -1.96 -5.67
N ARG A 198 -17.96 -0.84 -6.23
CA ARG A 198 -19.30 -0.77 -6.83
C ARG A 198 -19.42 -1.72 -8.02
N PHE A 199 -18.45 -1.67 -8.93
CA PHE A 199 -18.38 -2.58 -10.07
C PHE A 199 -18.40 -4.05 -9.64
N LEU A 200 -17.58 -4.43 -8.66
CA LEU A 200 -17.53 -5.80 -8.13
C LEU A 200 -18.82 -6.22 -7.41
N ALA A 201 -19.59 -5.28 -6.86
CA ALA A 201 -20.88 -5.56 -6.23
C ALA A 201 -21.99 -5.73 -7.27
N GLU A 202 -21.94 -5.00 -8.38
CA GLU A 202 -22.91 -5.06 -9.48
C GLU A 202 -22.69 -6.26 -10.40
N GLN A 203 -21.46 -6.78 -10.49
CA GLN A 203 -21.08 -7.93 -11.30
C GLN A 203 -20.53 -9.07 -10.43
N PRO A 204 -21.35 -9.71 -9.57
CA PRO A 204 -20.94 -10.88 -8.80
C PRO A 204 -20.81 -12.08 -9.74
N GLY A 205 -19.60 -12.35 -10.21
CA GLY A 205 -19.25 -13.60 -10.90
C GLY A 205 -18.56 -14.59 -9.97
#